data_AF-A0A7V9FGB4-F1
#
_entry.id   AF-A0A7V9FGB4-F1
#
_cell.length_a   1.000
_cell.length_b   1.000
_cell.length_c   1.000
_cell.angle_alpha   90.00
_cell.angle_beta   90.00
_cell.angle_gamma   90.00
#
_symmetry.space_group_name_H-M   'P 1'
#
loop_
_entity.id
_entity.type
_entity.pdbx_description
1 polymer ?
#
loop_
_entity_poly.entity_id
_entity_poly.type
_entity_poly.pdbx_seq_one_letter_code
_entity_poly.pdbx_strand_id
1 'polypeptide(L)' 'YPEGIESWMVKLDTRPEGGMALDPKFFLEMERGVRCHQVRLQGGDASSDSFCFSA' A
#
# COMPACT_ATOMS: atom_id res chain seq x y z
N TYR A 1 7.32 -12.20 -14.33
CA TYR A 1 7.83 -13.13 -13.31
C TYR A 1 7.42 -14.56 -13.65
N PRO A 2 8.11 -15.19 -14.62
CA PRO A 2 7.78 -16.53 -15.11
C PRO A 2 8.00 -17.62 -14.05
N GLU A 3 8.87 -17.38 -13.08
CA GLU A 3 9.10 -18.27 -11.92
C GLU A 3 8.02 -18.14 -10.83
N GLY A 4 7.02 -17.27 -11.04
CA GLY A 4 6.05 -16.90 -10.01
C GLY A 4 6.51 -15.69 -9.19
N ILE A 5 5.60 -15.19 -8.36
CA ILE A 5 5.84 -14.08 -7.43
C ILE A 5 5.24 -14.51 -6.10
N GLU A 6 6.04 -14.43 -5.05
CA GLU A 6 5.53 -14.44 -3.68
C GLU A 6 5.07 -13.02 -3.35
N SER A 7 3.86 -12.92 -2.83
CA SER A 7 3.19 -11.64 -2.65
C SER A 7 3.49 -11.03 -1.29
N TRP A 8 3.58 -9.71 -1.23
CA TRP A 8 3.93 -8.99 -0.02
C TRP A 8 3.33 -7.59 -0.01
N MET A 9 3.23 -7.00 1.18
CA MET A 9 2.88 -5.61 1.40
C MET A 9 4.04 -4.91 2.10
N VAL A 10 4.39 -3.73 1.58
CA VAL A 10 5.38 -2.80 2.15
C VAL A 10 4.69 -1.49 2.47
N LYS A 11 5.30 -0.71 3.36
CA LYS A 11 4.87 0.66 3.65
C LYS A 11 5.97 1.63 3.23
N LEU A 12 5.57 2.74 2.64
CA LEU A 12 6.45 3.87 2.39
C LEU A 12 6.00 5.05 3.25
N ASP A 13 6.93 5.66 3.95
CA ASP A 13 6.72 6.93 4.62
C ASP A 13 7.04 8.07 3.64
N THR A 14 6.11 9.01 3.49
CA THR A 14 6.23 10.17 2.58
C THR A 14 6.30 11.47 3.38
N ARG A 15 7.01 12.47 2.85
CA ARG A 15 7.15 13.78 3.51
C ARG A 15 6.40 14.86 2.73
N PRO A 16 5.69 15.80 3.41
CA PRO A 16 4.97 16.89 2.75
C PRO A 16 5.85 17.75 1.83
N GLU A 17 7.10 17.97 2.22
CA GLU A 17 8.12 18.72 1.47
C GLU A 17 8.74 17.93 0.31
N GLY A 18 8.36 16.66 0.14
CA GLY A 18 8.88 15.75 -0.88
C GLY A 18 9.83 14.69 -0.34
N GLY A 19 9.88 13.57 -1.05
CA GLY A 19 10.68 12.39 -0.70
C GLY A 19 9.84 11.23 -0.16
N MET A 20 10.38 10.02 -0.33
CA MET A 20 9.77 8.77 0.12
C MET A 20 10.86 7.81 0.60
N ALA A 21 10.57 7.05 1.65
CA ALA A 21 11.45 5.99 2.13
C ALA A 21 10.64 4.74 2.51
N LEU A 22 11.22 3.56 2.31
CA LEU A 22 10.66 2.31 2.83
C LEU A 22 10.73 2.32 4.36
N ASP A 23 9.67 1.89 5.03
CA ASP A 23 9.71 1.63 6.47
C ASP A 23 10.32 0.23 6.72
N PRO A 24 11.54 0.13 7.28
CA PRO A 24 12.20 -1.15 7.50
C PRO A 24 11.50 -2.02 8.57
N LYS A 25 10.55 -1.46 9.32
CA LYS A 25 9.79 -2.19 10.34
C LYS A 25 8.50 -2.79 9.79
N PHE A 26 8.10 -2.46 8.55
CA PHE A 26 6.86 -2.94 7.95
C PHE A 26 7.14 -3.76 6.69
N PHE A 27 7.04 -5.07 6.84
CA PHE A 27 7.08 -6.02 5.73
C PHE A 27 6.13 -7.17 6.05
N LEU A 28 5.05 -7.31 5.28
CA LEU A 28 4.06 -8.36 5.47
C LEU A 28 4.10 -9.30 4.28
N GLU A 29 4.44 -10.56 4.54
CA GLU A 29 4.38 -11.62 3.55
C GLU A 29 2.98 -12.21 3.50
N MET A 30 2.47 -12.47 2.30
CA MET A 30 1.22 -13.20 2.12
C MET A 30 1.48 -14.71 2.26
N GLU A 31 0.43 -15.47 2.55
CA GLU A 31 0.50 -16.92 2.45
C GLU A 31 0.90 -17.36 1.03
N ARG A 32 1.69 -18.43 0.93
CA ARG A 32 2.18 -18.92 -0.36
C ARG A 32 1.04 -19.18 -1.34
N GLY A 33 1.21 -18.68 -2.55
CA GLY A 33 0.22 -18.81 -3.62
C GLY A 33 -0.93 -17.78 -3.56
N VAL A 34 -1.04 -16.99 -2.49
CA VAL A 34 -1.99 -15.86 -2.40
C VAL A 34 -1.34 -14.60 -2.96
N ARG A 35 -2.08 -13.88 -3.81
CA ARG A 35 -1.63 -12.60 -4.38
C ARG A 35 -2.42 -11.44 -3.82
N CYS A 36 -1.74 -10.53 -3.12
CA CYS A 36 -2.32 -9.26 -2.73
C CYS A 36 -2.43 -8.35 -3.96
N HIS A 37 -3.46 -7.50 -3.98
CA HIS A 37 -3.74 -6.62 -5.11
C HIS A 37 -4.09 -5.20 -4.65
N GLN A 38 -5.28 -5.01 -4.08
CA GLN A 38 -5.75 -3.71 -3.60
C GLN A 38 -5.82 -3.68 -2.08
N VAL A 39 -5.44 -2.55 -1.48
CA VAL A 39 -5.56 -2.28 -0.04
C VAL A 39 -6.69 -1.29 0.17
N ARG A 40 -7.48 -1.49 1.22
CA ARG A 40 -8.49 -0.55 1.70
C ARG A 40 -8.18 -0.22 3.15
N LEU A 41 -7.96 1.05 3.47
CA LEU A 41 -7.76 1.47 4.86
C LEU A 41 -9.11 1.69 5.54
N GLN A 42 -9.21 1.27 6.79
CA GLN A 42 -10.40 1.51 7.59
C GLN A 42 -10.59 3.02 7.80
N GLY A 43 -11.80 3.51 7.54
CA GLY A 43 -12.12 4.94 7.63
C GLY A 43 -11.85 5.75 6.35
N GLY A 44 -11.35 5.12 5.29
CA GLY A 44 -11.09 5.73 3.99
C GLY A 44 -9.59 5.87 3.68
N ASP A 45 -9.27 5.89 2.40
CA ASP A 45 -7.95 6.14 1.83
C ASP A 45 -8.06 7.05 0.61
N ALA A 46 -6.93 7.43 0.03
CA ALA A 46 -6.85 8.37 -1.09
C ALA A 46 -7.53 7.88 -2.39
N SER A 47 -8.09 6.66 -2.41
CA SER A 47 -8.70 6.04 -3.58
C SER A 47 -10.09 5.44 -3.31
N SER A 48 -10.61 5.48 -2.07
CA SER A 48 -11.95 4.97 -1.74
C SER A 48 -13.05 5.98 -2.02
N ASP A 49 -12.78 7.25 -1.72
CA ASP A 49 -13.80 8.26 -1.57
C ASP A 49 -13.68 9.36 -2.63
N SER A 50 -14.80 10.02 -2.90
CA SER A 50 -14.88 11.19 -3.77
C SER A 50 -15.56 12.31 -3.01
N PHE A 51 -15.09 13.53 -3.20
CA PHE A 51 -15.55 14.70 -2.45
C PHE A 51 -16.30 15.67 -3.37
N CYS A 52 -17.44 16.18 -2.92
CA CYS A 52 -18.30 17.07 -3.71
C CYS A 52 -18.16 18.56 -3.34
N PHE A 53 -17.38 18.87 -2.30
CA PHE A 53 -17.16 20.23 -1.82
C PHE A 53 -15.66 20.53 -1.83
N SER A 54 -15.28 21.74 -2.25
CA SER A 54 -13.90 22.20 -2.11
C SER A 54 -13.58 22.50 -0.64
N ALA A 55 -12.31 22.29 -0.28
CA ALA A 55 -11.75 22.71 1.00
C ALA A 55 -11.72 24.24 1.15
#